data_AF-A0AAV2ISI8-F1
#
_entry.id   AF-A0AAV2ISI8-F1
#
_cell.length_a   1.000
_cell.length_b   1.000
_cell.length_c   1.000
_cell.angle_alpha   90.00
_cell.angle_beta   90.00
_cell.angle_gamma   90.00
#
_symmetry.space_group_name_H-M   'P 1'
#
loop_
_entity.id
_entity.type
_entity.pdbx_description
1 polymer ?
#
loop_
_entity_poly.entity_id
_entity_poly.type
_entity_poly.pdbx_seq_one_letter_code
_entity_poly.pdbx_strand_id
1 'polypeptide(L)' 'PSRGTAVIKEVARVMGDLVQSGRWKPRRSIMFCSWGAEEYGLIGSTEWVEQYVATLRERAVAYINVDIAVDGK' A
#
# COMPACT_ATOMS: atom_id res chain seq x y z
N PRO A 1 8.81 0.77 10.66
CA PRO A 1 7.44 0.51 10.16
C PRO A 1 6.25 1.25 10.82
N SER A 2 6.10 1.30 12.16
CA SER A 2 4.83 1.75 12.80
C SER A 2 4.37 3.17 12.41
N ARG A 3 5.31 4.08 12.18
CA ARG A 3 5.05 5.44 11.66
C ARG A 3 4.45 5.41 10.25
N GLY A 4 5.01 4.61 9.34
CA GLY A 4 4.46 4.40 8.00
C GLY A 4 3.09 3.75 8.02
N THR A 5 2.86 2.76 8.89
CA THR A 5 1.55 2.12 9.07
C THR A 5 0.48 3.12 9.50
N ALA A 6 0.78 4.03 10.42
CA ALA A 6 -0.16 5.06 10.85
C ALA A 6 -0.58 5.97 9.69
N VAL A 7 0.38 6.40 8.86
CA VAL A 7 0.12 7.22 7.67
C VAL A 7 -0.72 6.46 6.64
N ILE A 8 -0.36 5.21 6.32
CA ILE A 8 -1.11 4.39 5.35
C ILE A 8 -2.56 4.20 5.80
N LYS A 9 -2.78 3.93 7.10
CA LYS A 9 -4.14 3.77 7.65
C LYS A 9 -4.97 5.05 7.52
N GLU A 10 -4.39 6.21 7.79
CA GLU A 10 -5.11 7.48 7.68
C GLU A 10 -5.43 7.85 6.23
N VAL A 11 -4.48 7.62 5.31
CA VAL A 11 -4.73 7.79 3.87
C VAL A 11 -5.85 6.86 3.39
N ALA A 12 -5.81 5.59 3.80
CA ALA A 12 -6.85 4.63 3.45
C ALA A 12 -8.23 5.03 4.00
N ARG A 13 -8.29 5.55 5.24
CA ARG A 13 -9.52 6.06 5.86
C ARG A 13 -10.11 7.22 5.05
N VAL A 14 -9.33 8.27 4.80
CA VAL A 14 -9.79 9.46 4.08
C VAL A 14 -10.24 9.11 2.66
N MET A 15 -9.44 8.29 1.95
CA MET A 15 -9.81 7.84 0.59
C MET A 15 -11.08 7.00 0.61
N GLY A 16 -11.23 6.10 1.59
CA GLY A 16 -12.44 5.31 1.79
C GLY A 16 -13.68 6.17 2.01
N ASP A 17 -13.59 7.17 2.88
CA ASP A 17 -14.69 8.11 3.17
C ASP A 17 -15.11 8.90 1.91
N LEU A 18 -14.15 9.32 1.08
CA LEU A 18 -14.42 10.04 -0.18
C LEU A 18 -15.14 9.16 -1.20
N VAL A 19 -14.78 7.87 -1.28
CA VAL A 19 -15.46 6.89 -2.15
C VAL A 19 -16.86 6.56 -1.63
N GLN A 20 -17.01 6.27 -0.34
CA GLN A 20 -18.30 5.91 0.27
C GLN A 20 -19.31 7.05 0.21
N SER A 21 -18.85 8.31 0.39
CA SER A 21 -19.70 9.49 0.26
C SER A 21 -20.02 9.89 -1.19
N GLY A 22 -19.48 9.17 -2.18
CA GLY A 22 -19.69 9.47 -3.61
C GLY A 22 -19.00 10.74 -4.11
N ARG A 23 -18.22 11.41 -3.26
CA ARG A 23 -17.49 12.66 -3.60
C ARG A 23 -16.31 12.42 -4.52
N TRP A 24 -15.83 11.18 -4.59
CA TRP A 24 -14.71 10.80 -5.45
C TRP A 24 -14.85 9.38 -5.95
N LYS A 25 -14.47 9.16 -7.21
CA LYS A 25 -14.32 7.83 -7.80
C LYS A 25 -12.95 7.76 -8.47
N PRO A 26 -12.02 6.94 -7.97
CA PRO A 26 -10.71 6.83 -8.59
C PRO A 26 -10.84 6.23 -9.99
N ARG A 27 -10.07 6.76 -10.96
CA ARG A 27 -10.05 6.25 -12.34
C ARG A 27 -9.46 4.82 -12.44
N ARG A 28 -8.54 4.48 -11.54
CA ARG A 28 -7.90 3.16 -11.43
C ARG A 28 -8.08 2.63 -10.02
N SER A 29 -8.07 1.31 -9.87
CA SER A 29 -8.08 0.67 -8.55
C SER A 29 -6.84 1.07 -7.75
N ILE A 30 -7.02 1.28 -6.45
CA ILE A 30 -5.95 1.53 -5.48
C ILE A 30 -5.93 0.36 -4.52
N MET A 31 -4.77 -0.25 -4.33
CA MET A 31 -4.56 -1.37 -3.41
C MET A 31 -3.67 -0.90 -2.26
N PHE A 32 -4.16 -1.01 -1.04
CA PHE A 32 -3.38 -0.77 0.17
C PHE A 32 -2.84 -2.11 0.68
N CYS A 33 -1.52 -2.19 0.85
CA CYS A 33 -0.85 -3.38 1.36
C CYS A 33 -0.14 -3.06 2.67
N SER A 34 -0.28 -3.94 3.64
CA SER A 34 0.45 -3.89 4.91
C SER A 34 1.24 -5.20 5.04
N TRP A 35 2.54 -5.14 4.79
CA TRP A 35 3.39 -6.32 4.71
C TRP A 35 3.85 -6.79 6.08
N GLY A 36 3.73 -8.09 6.33
CA GLY A 36 4.33 -8.75 7.49
C GLY A 36 5.78 -9.18 7.21
N ALA A 37 6.54 -9.44 8.28
CA ALA A 37 7.92 -9.94 8.22
C ALA A 37 8.88 -9.11 7.34
N GLU A 38 8.63 -7.80 7.21
CA GLU A 38 9.49 -6.87 6.46
C GLU A 38 10.89 -6.79 7.10
N GLU A 39 10.95 -6.71 8.44
CA GLU A 39 12.20 -6.62 9.22
C GLU A 39 13.11 -7.86 9.07
N TYR A 40 12.57 -8.98 8.57
CA TYR A 40 13.29 -10.23 8.35
C TYR A 40 13.73 -10.43 6.89
N GLY A 41 13.72 -9.37 6.08
CA GLY A 41 14.18 -9.41 4.70
C GLY A 41 13.05 -9.32 3.67
N LEU A 42 12.06 -8.45 3.92
CA LEU A 42 10.97 -8.13 2.98
C LEU A 42 10.07 -9.33 2.61
N ILE A 43 10.06 -10.38 3.44
CA ILE A 43 9.44 -11.68 3.11
C ILE A 43 8.00 -11.51 2.64
N GLY A 44 7.16 -10.80 3.41
CA GLY A 44 5.74 -10.67 3.07
C GLY A 44 5.47 -10.02 1.71
N SER A 45 6.24 -8.99 1.34
CA SER A 45 6.10 -8.35 0.03
C SER A 45 6.66 -9.21 -1.10
N THR A 46 7.77 -9.91 -0.87
CA THR A 46 8.43 -10.76 -1.87
C THR A 46 7.54 -11.93 -2.25
N GLU A 47 7.09 -12.70 -1.27
CA GLU A 47 6.26 -13.89 -1.50
C GLU A 47 4.95 -13.52 -2.22
N TRP A 48 4.36 -12.37 -1.86
CA TRP A 48 3.13 -11.90 -2.52
C TRP A 48 3.38 -11.53 -3.98
N VAL A 49 4.49 -10.85 -4.29
CA VAL A 49 4.86 -10.53 -5.67
C VAL A 49 5.13 -11.81 -6.46
N GLU A 50 5.83 -12.78 -5.88
CA GLU A 50 6.12 -14.07 -6.53
C GLU A 50 4.82 -14.82 -6.87
N GLN A 51 3.87 -14.86 -5.94
CA GLN A 51 2.58 -15.51 -6.15
C GLN A 51 1.74 -14.84 -7.27
N TYR A 52 1.79 -13.51 -7.39
CA TYR A 52 0.94 -12.74 -8.30
C TYR A 52 1.69 -12.08 -9.47
N VAL A 53 2.91 -12.52 -9.77
CA VAL A 53 3.83 -11.85 -10.70
C VAL A 53 3.23 -11.58 -12.08
N ALA A 54 2.50 -12.54 -12.64
CA ALA A 54 1.88 -12.41 -13.96
C ALA A 54 0.84 -11.27 -13.96
N THR A 55 -0.06 -11.27 -12.98
CA THR A 55 -1.10 -10.24 -12.85
C THR A 55 -0.51 -8.86 -12.57
N LEU A 56 0.51 -8.79 -11.72
CA LEU A 56 1.16 -7.51 -11.39
C LEU A 56 1.88 -6.92 -12.59
N ARG A 57 2.56 -7.74 -13.39
CA ARG A 57 3.22 -7.27 -14.63
C ARG A 57 2.23 -6.66 -15.62
N GLU A 58 1.02 -7.20 -15.70
CA GLU A 58 0.00 -6.72 -16.64
C GLU A 58 -0.81 -5.53 -16.11
N ARG A 59 -1.02 -5.43 -14.80
CA ARG A 59 -2.01 -4.51 -14.21
C ARG A 59 -1.46 -3.50 -13.21
N ALA A 60 -0.31 -3.75 -12.60
CA ALA A 60 0.26 -2.82 -11.63
C ALA A 60 0.89 -1.64 -12.38
N VAL A 61 0.42 -0.43 -12.10
CA VAL A 61 0.94 0.79 -12.73
C VAL A 61 2.17 1.31 -11.98
N ALA A 62 2.14 1.26 -10.65
CA ALA A 62 3.23 1.72 -9.79
C ALA A 62 3.11 1.09 -8.39
N TYR A 63 4.24 0.97 -7.70
CA TYR A 63 4.33 0.66 -6.27
C TYR A 63 4.83 1.91 -5.53
N ILE A 64 4.08 2.36 -4.51
CA ILE A 64 4.45 3.51 -3.68
C ILE A 64 4.69 2.99 -2.26
N ASN A 65 5.92 3.13 -1.77
CA ASN A 65 6.33 2.63 -0.46
C ASN A 65 6.35 3.73 0.60
N VAL A 66 5.77 3.45 1.76
CA VAL A 66 5.83 4.32 2.95
C VAL A 66 6.16 3.46 4.17
N ASP A 67 7.44 3.19 4.39
CA ASP A 67 7.91 2.44 5.57
C ASP A 67 8.25 3.39 6.73
N ILE A 68 9.17 4.33 6.49
CA ILE A 68 9.48 5.41 7.43
C ILE A 68 8.91 6.72 6.87
N ALA A 69 7.73 7.10 7.37
CA ALA A 69 7.09 8.36 6.96
C ALA A 69 7.82 9.62 7.47
N VAL A 70 8.51 9.51 8.62
CA VAL A 70 9.26 10.59 9.25
C VAL A 70 10.52 10.00 9.88
N ASP A 71 11.70 10.37 9.38
CA ASP A 71 13.00 9.89 9.87
C ASP A 71 13.63 10.85 10.88
N GLY A 72 13.52 12.17 10.68
CA GLY A 72 13.88 13.19 11.67
C GLY A 72 15.36 13.26 12.05
N LYS A 73 16.25 12.61 11.29
CA LYS A 73 17.71 12.77 11.40
C LYS A 73 18.18 14.08 10.79
#